data_AF-H2ZCF2-F1
#
_entry.id   AF-H2ZCF2-F1
#
_cell.length_a   1.000
_cell.length_b   1.000
_cell.length_c   1.000
_cell.angle_alpha   90.00
_cell.angle_beta   90.00
_cell.angle_gamma   90.00
#
_symmetry.space_group_name_H-M   'P 1'
#
loop_
_entity.id
_entity.type
_entity.pdbx_description
1 polymer ?
#
loop_
_entity_poly.entity_id
_entity_poly.type
_entity_poly.pdbx_seq_one_letter_code
_entity_poly.pdbx_strand_id
1 'polypeptide(L)'
;NRYNKSALTSIERRYQLTTFRVGILQSCFHIGNLSVILFVSYFGSKWHRPRVIAIGSLIMASSCVISSLPQFVGGRYGARYLKCQQPLSITNSATSTYLYNSSLYIFIAAGNFLKGVGHAPLHPLGISFIDDYATPANSPVYIGVISALSLLGPAFGFMLGSLTASVWVDIGYRPTIHPSWVGAWWVGYLAIAFLLMLATFPLFMYQRSFPERFVCERVLSDSSYNRPLKTVLNASIISSDFGLTLKRLLRDAVFLSITTGFVSLTSFLAASITYIAKYMETQFDLTASFANLLHGCVNLPMAVIGNLLGGWLIRRKNLNVQKTLSVIIMGLIMTVVLVGLLFMFGCDEGDIYGLLDGDRYTNVLNILTSRCSKSCGCSDIFAPVCDISTNVTYRSACHAGCRKTDARSGTRIFYDCLCTKPDIGNTTSKLVLGSCEHSPCWKELIIFLILMAAASMSAGLSATPS
;
A
#
# COMPACT_ATOMS: atom_id res chain seq x y z
N ASN A 1 -3.98 -7.20 2.43
CA ASN A 1 -2.89 -6.20 2.60
C ASN A 1 -2.62 -5.41 1.32
N ARG A 2 -2.36 -6.06 0.17
CA ARG A 2 -2.00 -5.37 -1.09
C ARG A 2 -3.08 -4.41 -1.60
N TYR A 3 -4.37 -4.76 -1.46
CA TYR A 3 -5.48 -3.85 -1.72
C TYR A 3 -5.41 -2.50 -0.95
N ASN A 4 -5.01 -2.52 0.32
CA ASN A 4 -4.86 -1.30 1.13
C ASN A 4 -3.72 -0.41 0.60
N LYS A 5 -2.72 -0.99 -0.08
CA LYS A 5 -1.65 -0.23 -0.72
C LYS A 5 -2.13 0.40 -2.04
N SER A 6 -2.91 -0.30 -2.84
CA SER A 6 -3.50 0.27 -4.07
C SER A 6 -4.54 1.36 -3.80
N ALA A 7 -5.26 1.27 -2.68
CA ALA A 7 -6.25 2.28 -2.26
C ALA A 7 -5.62 3.49 -1.54
N LEU A 8 -4.31 3.49 -1.31
CA LEU A 8 -3.63 4.44 -0.43
C LEU A 8 -3.76 5.88 -0.91
N THR A 9 -3.58 6.10 -2.21
CA THR A 9 -3.67 7.43 -2.83
C THR A 9 -5.08 8.01 -2.73
N SER A 10 -6.11 7.16 -2.86
CA SER A 10 -7.52 7.56 -2.65
C SER A 10 -7.80 7.94 -1.20
N ILE A 11 -7.31 7.17 -0.23
CA ILE A 11 -7.48 7.46 1.21
C ILE A 11 -6.73 8.74 1.59
N GLU A 12 -5.51 8.91 1.10
CA GLU A 12 -4.69 10.11 1.28
C GLU A 12 -5.39 11.36 0.75
N ARG A 13 -5.95 11.31 -0.47
CA ARG A 13 -6.70 12.42 -1.07
C ARG A 13 -8.02 12.72 -0.34
N ARG A 14 -8.74 11.70 0.14
CA ARG A 14 -10.01 11.89 0.87
C ARG A 14 -9.81 12.53 2.23
N TYR A 15 -8.78 12.10 2.97
CA TYR A 15 -8.46 12.57 4.32
C TYR A 15 -7.26 13.52 4.38
N GLN A 16 -6.87 14.14 3.25
CA GLN A 16 -5.80 15.13 3.13
C GLN A 16 -4.60 14.80 4.04
N LEU A 17 -4.18 13.53 4.03
CA LEU A 17 -3.20 13.02 4.97
C LEU A 17 -1.81 13.42 4.50
N THR A 18 -0.94 13.82 5.44
CA THR A 18 0.47 13.93 5.13
C THR A 18 1.06 12.55 4.87
N THR A 19 2.10 12.46 4.02
CA THR A 19 2.82 11.21 3.73
C THR A 19 3.26 10.49 5.02
N PHE A 20 3.63 11.24 6.06
CA PHE A 20 3.96 10.69 7.38
C PHE A 20 2.78 9.94 8.03
N ARG A 21 1.58 10.54 8.06
CA ARG A 21 0.37 9.91 8.61
C ARG A 21 -0.05 8.68 7.80
N VAL A 22 0.09 8.75 6.48
CA VAL A 22 -0.13 7.62 5.57
C VAL A 22 0.84 6.47 5.87
N GLY A 23 2.11 6.78 6.13
CA GLY A 23 3.10 5.80 6.58
C GLY A 23 2.70 5.11 7.88
N ILE A 24 2.28 5.87 8.89
CA ILE A 24 1.77 5.31 10.16
C ILE A 24 0.58 4.38 9.91
N LEU A 25 -0.36 4.79 9.05
CA LEU A 25 -1.56 4.02 8.72
C LEU A 25 -1.22 2.63 8.14
N GLN A 26 -0.19 2.54 7.30
CA GLN A 26 0.31 1.27 6.76
C GLN A 26 1.03 0.44 7.84
N SER A 27 1.82 1.10 8.70
CA SER A 27 2.55 0.45 9.79
C SER A 27 1.64 -0.20 10.83
N CYS A 28 0.42 0.30 11.05
CA CYS A 28 -0.55 -0.31 11.98
C CYS A 28 -0.77 -1.80 11.72
N PHE A 29 -0.78 -2.25 10.46
CA PHE A 29 -0.88 -3.68 10.12
C PHE A 29 0.31 -4.49 10.65
N HIS A 30 1.52 -3.97 10.48
CA HIS A 30 2.72 -4.64 10.95
C HIS A 30 2.80 -4.65 12.48
N ILE A 31 2.40 -3.54 13.13
CA ILE A 31 2.34 -3.45 14.59
C ILE A 31 1.37 -4.48 15.17
N GLY A 32 0.17 -4.60 14.60
CA GLY A 32 -0.82 -5.59 15.05
C GLY A 32 -0.39 -7.04 14.80
N ASN A 33 0.37 -7.30 13.73
CA ASN A 33 0.95 -8.62 13.49
C ASN A 33 2.04 -8.95 14.54
N LEU A 34 2.98 -8.02 14.74
CA LEU A 34 4.11 -8.18 15.66
C LEU A 34 3.68 -8.37 17.12
N SER A 35 2.56 -7.75 17.54
CA SER A 35 2.08 -7.88 18.92
C SER A 35 1.64 -9.29 19.30
N VAL A 36 1.26 -10.12 18.33
CA VAL A 36 0.68 -11.45 18.58
C VAL A 36 1.49 -12.61 17.97
N ILE A 37 2.30 -12.35 16.91
CA ILE A 37 2.99 -13.41 16.16
C ILE A 37 3.95 -14.26 17.00
N LEU A 38 4.71 -13.65 17.93
CA LEU A 38 5.64 -14.40 18.79
C LEU A 38 4.89 -15.35 19.72
N PHE A 39 3.81 -14.86 20.33
CA PHE A 39 2.96 -15.65 21.22
C PHE A 39 2.31 -16.81 20.45
N VAL A 40 1.71 -16.52 19.30
CA VAL A 40 1.07 -17.54 18.47
C VAL A 40 2.07 -18.58 17.96
N SER A 41 3.28 -18.17 17.58
CA SER A 41 4.31 -19.11 17.11
C SER A 41 4.78 -20.05 18.21
N TYR A 42 4.89 -19.57 19.45
CA TYR A 42 5.34 -20.40 20.58
C TYR A 42 4.22 -21.31 21.12
N PHE A 43 3.01 -20.76 21.33
CA PHE A 43 1.90 -21.52 21.93
C PHE A 43 1.07 -22.30 20.92
N GLY A 44 1.16 -21.97 19.62
CA GLY A 44 0.32 -22.54 18.57
C GLY A 44 0.54 -24.04 18.33
N SER A 45 1.69 -24.59 18.73
CA SER A 45 1.93 -26.05 18.71
C SER A 45 1.01 -26.82 19.67
N LYS A 46 0.48 -26.15 20.70
CA LYS A 46 -0.40 -26.74 21.72
C LYS A 46 -1.89 -26.48 21.45
N TRP A 47 -2.21 -25.67 20.45
CA TRP A 47 -3.58 -25.27 20.12
C TRP A 47 -4.11 -26.03 18.91
N HIS A 48 -5.43 -26.01 18.74
CA HIS A 48 -6.06 -26.54 17.53
C HIS A 48 -5.82 -25.59 16.35
N ARG A 49 -4.68 -25.75 15.67
CA ARG A 49 -4.18 -24.82 14.64
C ARG A 49 -5.22 -24.38 13.60
N PRO A 50 -6.02 -25.28 12.97
CA PRO A 50 -7.05 -24.85 12.02
C PRO A 50 -8.10 -23.89 12.58
N ARG A 51 -8.47 -24.05 13.86
CA ARG A 51 -9.46 -23.17 14.53
C ARG A 51 -8.87 -21.81 14.83
N VAL A 52 -7.60 -21.76 15.24
CA VAL A 52 -6.89 -20.49 15.49
C VAL A 52 -6.74 -19.71 14.19
N ILE A 53 -6.42 -20.39 13.08
CA ILE A 53 -6.39 -19.80 11.73
C ILE A 53 -7.79 -19.30 11.33
N ALA A 54 -8.84 -20.09 11.56
CA ALA A 54 -10.22 -19.68 11.28
C ALA A 54 -10.64 -18.43 12.08
N ILE A 55 -10.37 -18.40 13.39
CA ILE A 55 -10.62 -17.23 14.24
C ILE A 55 -9.82 -16.01 13.75
N GLY A 56 -8.54 -16.18 13.41
CA GLY A 56 -7.72 -15.12 12.82
C GLY A 56 -8.32 -14.58 11.52
N SER A 57 -8.82 -15.45 10.65
CA SER A 57 -9.48 -15.05 9.41
C SER A 57 -10.80 -14.30 9.63
N LEU A 58 -11.60 -14.67 10.66
CA LEU A 58 -12.77 -13.88 11.06
C LEU A 58 -12.37 -12.49 11.54
N ILE A 59 -11.34 -12.40 12.38
CA ILE A 59 -10.80 -11.11 12.86
C ILE A 59 -10.37 -10.24 11.66
N MET A 60 -9.73 -10.83 10.66
CA MET A 60 -9.38 -10.13 9.42
C MET A 60 -10.62 -9.66 8.64
N ALA A 61 -11.67 -10.48 8.52
CA ALA A 61 -12.91 -10.08 7.85
C ALA A 61 -13.58 -8.90 8.57
N SER A 62 -13.75 -9.00 9.89
CA SER A 62 -14.28 -7.92 10.74
C SER A 62 -13.45 -6.63 10.61
N SER A 63 -12.13 -6.77 10.54
CA SER A 63 -11.23 -5.62 10.37
C SER A 63 -11.45 -4.88 9.05
N CYS A 64 -11.76 -5.59 7.96
CA CYS A 64 -12.05 -4.98 6.67
C CYS A 64 -13.37 -4.20 6.71
N VAL A 65 -14.39 -4.73 7.40
CA VAL A 65 -15.65 -4.01 7.65
C VAL A 65 -15.37 -2.73 8.43
N ILE A 66 -14.58 -2.80 9.51
CA ILE A 66 -14.18 -1.62 10.30
C ILE A 66 -13.45 -0.59 9.44
N SER A 67 -12.52 -1.02 8.57
CA SER A 67 -11.83 -0.11 7.65
C SER A 67 -12.77 0.56 6.65
N SER A 68 -13.92 -0.02 6.32
CA SER A 68 -14.92 0.58 5.42
C SER A 68 -15.89 1.56 6.09
N LEU A 69 -16.06 1.47 7.43
CA LEU A 69 -17.00 2.30 8.21
C LEU A 69 -16.88 3.82 7.98
N PRO A 70 -15.68 4.42 7.81
CA PRO A 70 -15.54 5.86 7.61
C PRO A 70 -16.31 6.43 6.44
N GLN A 71 -16.60 5.62 5.41
CA GLN A 71 -17.41 6.07 4.30
C GLN A 71 -18.89 6.19 4.67
N PHE A 72 -19.40 5.29 5.51
CA PHE A 72 -20.81 5.26 5.92
C PHE A 72 -21.12 6.25 7.04
N VAL A 73 -20.13 6.50 7.90
CA VAL A 73 -20.24 7.48 9.00
C VAL A 73 -19.87 8.89 8.52
N GLY A 74 -19.01 8.99 7.50
CA GLY A 74 -18.58 10.25 6.92
C GLY A 74 -19.61 10.85 5.96
N GLY A 75 -19.59 12.18 5.83
CA GLY A 75 -20.35 12.86 4.78
C GLY A 75 -19.79 12.60 3.38
N ARG A 76 -20.57 13.02 2.36
CA ARG A 76 -20.17 12.96 0.95
C ARG A 76 -18.83 13.64 0.72
N TYR A 77 -18.05 13.13 -0.22
CA TYR A 77 -16.79 13.75 -0.61
C TYR A 77 -17.04 15.03 -1.42
N GLY A 78 -16.50 16.15 -0.93
CA GLY A 78 -16.45 17.41 -1.65
C GLY A 78 -15.02 17.91 -1.70
N ALA A 79 -14.48 18.14 -2.91
CA ALA A 79 -13.18 18.77 -3.07
C ALA A 79 -13.19 20.20 -2.50
N ARG A 80 -12.14 20.59 -1.76
CA ARG A 80 -11.96 21.96 -1.26
C ARG A 80 -11.22 22.80 -2.29
N TYR A 81 -11.82 23.91 -2.69
CA TYR A 81 -11.20 24.90 -3.57
C TYR A 81 -11.54 26.27 -2.99
N LEU A 82 -10.52 27.07 -2.68
CA LEU A 82 -10.71 28.45 -2.27
C LEU A 82 -10.78 29.34 -3.51
N LYS A 83 -11.69 30.30 -3.46
CA LYS A 83 -11.73 31.42 -4.40
C LYS A 83 -11.03 32.62 -3.75
N CYS A 84 -10.60 33.57 -4.57
CA CYS A 84 -10.14 34.86 -4.06
C CYS A 84 -11.35 35.67 -3.57
N GLN A 85 -11.36 36.04 -2.28
CA GLN A 85 -12.35 36.96 -1.72
C GLN A 85 -11.60 38.20 -1.20
N GLN A 86 -11.88 39.37 -1.76
CA GLN A 86 -11.31 40.62 -1.26
C GLN A 86 -11.86 40.93 0.13
N PRO A 87 -11.06 41.52 1.04
CA PRO A 87 -11.52 41.92 2.36
C PRO A 87 -12.36 43.20 2.28
N LEU A 88 -13.56 43.14 1.71
CA LEU A 88 -14.57 44.19 1.86
C LEU A 88 -15.94 43.65 1.46
N SER A 89 -16.53 42.90 2.39
CA SER A 89 -17.97 42.82 2.71
C SER A 89 -18.16 41.56 3.56
N ILE A 90 -18.29 41.75 4.88
CA ILE A 90 -18.76 40.73 5.81
C ILE A 90 -20.25 40.53 5.50
N THR A 91 -20.55 39.74 4.48
CA THR A 91 -21.87 39.15 4.29
C THR A 91 -21.66 37.65 4.35
N ASN A 92 -22.00 37.10 5.51
CA ASN A 92 -22.02 35.67 5.83
C ASN A 92 -22.84 34.89 4.81
N SER A 93 -22.22 34.58 3.68
CA SER A 93 -22.70 33.57 2.75
C SER A 93 -21.86 32.34 3.02
N ALA A 94 -22.26 31.57 4.02
CA ALA A 94 -21.65 30.29 4.36
C ALA A 94 -21.66 29.39 3.11
N THR A 95 -20.56 29.38 2.37
CA THR A 95 -20.36 28.45 1.26
C THR A 95 -20.26 27.05 1.85
N SER A 96 -21.33 26.27 1.65
CA SER A 96 -21.47 24.82 1.88
C SER A 96 -20.17 24.16 2.37
N THR A 97 -19.99 24.17 3.69
CA THR A 97 -18.84 23.58 4.34
C THR A 97 -19.09 22.08 4.37
N TYR A 98 -18.62 21.36 3.34
CA TYR A 98 -18.57 19.89 3.41
C TYR A 98 -17.75 19.55 4.66
N LEU A 99 -18.43 19.00 5.67
CA LEU A 99 -17.85 18.67 6.97
C LEU A 99 -16.77 17.61 6.77
N TYR A 100 -15.53 18.08 6.79
CA TYR A 100 -14.35 17.27 6.71
C TYR A 100 -14.02 16.75 8.10
N ASN A 101 -14.37 15.49 8.38
CA ASN A 101 -13.93 14.82 9.60
C ASN A 101 -12.55 14.19 9.36
N SER A 102 -11.51 15.01 9.55
CA SER A 102 -10.09 14.62 9.49
C SER A 102 -9.73 13.44 10.39
N SER A 103 -10.57 13.07 11.35
CA SER A 103 -10.30 12.02 12.34
C SER A 103 -10.80 10.63 11.94
N LEU A 104 -11.63 10.49 10.90
CA LEU A 104 -12.23 9.18 10.57
C LEU A 104 -11.22 8.16 10.01
N TYR A 105 -10.03 8.58 9.58
CA TYR A 105 -8.97 7.64 9.18
C TYR A 105 -8.51 6.74 10.35
N ILE A 106 -8.81 7.10 11.61
CA ILE A 106 -8.48 6.28 12.79
C ILE A 106 -9.16 4.91 12.72
N PHE A 107 -10.37 4.80 12.15
CA PHE A 107 -11.00 3.49 11.93
C PHE A 107 -10.22 2.63 10.93
N ILE A 108 -9.62 3.24 9.90
CA ILE A 108 -8.74 2.52 8.96
C ILE A 108 -7.48 2.06 9.70
N ALA A 109 -6.92 2.88 10.60
CA ALA A 109 -5.77 2.50 11.41
C ALA A 109 -6.09 1.34 12.36
N ALA A 110 -7.22 1.41 13.07
CA ALA A 110 -7.71 0.34 13.95
C ALA A 110 -8.00 -0.95 13.17
N GLY A 111 -8.65 -0.84 12.01
CA GLY A 111 -8.86 -1.97 11.10
C GLY A 111 -7.55 -2.57 10.61
N ASN A 112 -6.56 -1.76 10.23
CA ASN A 112 -5.24 -2.26 9.84
C ASN A 112 -4.54 -3.00 10.98
N PHE A 113 -4.59 -2.48 12.20
CA PHE A 113 -4.05 -3.17 13.38
C PHE A 113 -4.73 -4.52 13.60
N LEU A 114 -6.07 -4.56 13.62
CA LEU A 114 -6.83 -5.78 13.85
C LEU A 114 -6.61 -6.81 12.72
N LYS A 115 -6.48 -6.33 11.47
CA LYS A 115 -6.07 -7.14 10.32
C LYS A 115 -4.70 -7.77 10.53
N GLY A 116 -3.77 -7.06 11.14
CA GLY A 116 -2.45 -7.56 11.53
C GLY A 116 -2.55 -8.70 12.53
N VAL A 117 -3.34 -8.50 13.59
CA VAL A 117 -3.60 -9.51 14.63
C VAL A 117 -4.19 -10.79 14.03
N GLY A 118 -5.21 -10.66 13.19
CA GLY A 118 -5.84 -11.81 12.54
C GLY A 118 -4.95 -12.50 11.50
N HIS A 119 -4.02 -11.77 10.89
CA HIS A 119 -3.05 -12.30 9.92
C HIS A 119 -1.93 -13.12 10.57
N ALA A 120 -1.53 -12.77 11.80
CA ALA A 120 -0.42 -13.38 12.53
C ALA A 120 -0.41 -14.94 12.55
N PRO A 121 -1.52 -15.64 12.83
CA PRO A 121 -1.54 -17.10 12.88
C PRO A 121 -1.41 -17.79 11.51
N LEU A 122 -1.77 -17.14 10.40
CA LEU A 122 -1.92 -17.83 9.11
C LEU A 122 -0.65 -18.51 8.64
N HIS A 123 0.46 -17.77 8.62
CA HIS A 123 1.72 -18.26 8.06
C HIS A 123 2.42 -19.30 8.97
N PRO A 124 2.70 -19.02 10.26
CA PRO A 124 3.42 -19.98 11.11
C PRO A 124 2.58 -21.24 11.41
N LEU A 125 1.27 -21.09 11.68
CA LEU A 125 0.42 -22.24 11.97
C LEU A 125 0.03 -23.02 10.72
N GLY A 126 -0.13 -22.33 9.58
CA GLY A 126 -0.45 -22.98 8.30
C GLY A 126 0.68 -23.88 7.82
N ILE A 127 1.91 -23.38 7.79
CA ILE A 127 3.08 -24.16 7.36
C ILE A 127 3.33 -25.34 8.32
N SER A 128 3.35 -25.07 9.62
CA SER A 128 3.58 -26.14 10.61
C SER A 128 2.47 -27.20 10.59
N PHE A 129 1.21 -26.80 10.35
CA PHE A 129 0.11 -27.76 10.20
C PHE A 129 0.30 -28.66 8.99
N ILE A 130 0.86 -28.17 7.90
CA ILE A 130 1.09 -29.00 6.72
C ILE A 130 2.27 -29.93 6.94
N ASP A 131 3.33 -29.42 7.54
CA ASP A 131 4.53 -30.21 7.83
C ASP A 131 4.24 -31.38 8.78
N ASP A 132 3.36 -31.18 9.77
CA ASP A 132 2.98 -32.24 10.73
C ASP A 132 2.07 -33.32 10.14
N TYR A 133 1.32 -33.03 9.07
CA TYR A 133 0.31 -33.94 8.51
C TYR A 133 0.70 -34.52 7.15
N ALA A 134 1.67 -33.91 6.46
CA ALA A 134 2.22 -34.43 5.22
C ALA A 134 3.35 -35.44 5.50
N THR A 135 3.52 -36.41 4.60
CA THR A 135 4.71 -37.27 4.65
C THR A 135 5.97 -36.43 4.38
N PRO A 136 7.14 -36.79 4.95
CA PRO A 136 8.36 -36.00 4.81
C PRO A 136 8.82 -35.83 3.35
N ALA A 137 8.44 -36.76 2.46
CA ALA A 137 8.69 -36.65 1.02
C ALA A 137 7.77 -35.63 0.32
N ASN A 138 6.55 -35.42 0.82
CA ASN A 138 5.53 -34.58 0.18
C ASN A 138 5.37 -33.19 0.83
N SER A 139 5.80 -33.03 2.10
CA SER A 139 5.71 -31.75 2.83
C SER A 139 6.32 -30.56 2.04
N PRO A 140 7.55 -30.67 1.48
CA PRO A 140 8.15 -29.57 0.73
C PRO A 140 7.34 -29.17 -0.52
N VAL A 141 6.68 -30.15 -1.17
CA VAL A 141 5.86 -29.91 -2.36
C VAL A 141 4.62 -29.10 -1.98
N TYR A 142 3.91 -29.47 -0.90
CA TYR A 142 2.73 -28.75 -0.45
C TYR A 142 3.05 -27.33 0.04
N ILE A 143 4.15 -27.17 0.77
CA ILE A 143 4.64 -25.84 1.20
C ILE A 143 4.99 -24.98 -0.03
N GLY A 144 5.62 -25.58 -1.04
CA GLY A 144 5.90 -24.93 -2.32
C GLY A 144 4.64 -24.47 -3.06
N VAL A 145 3.61 -25.33 -3.15
CA VAL A 145 2.33 -24.99 -3.78
C VAL A 145 1.64 -23.82 -3.06
N ILE A 146 1.61 -23.81 -1.73
CA ILE A 146 0.99 -22.70 -0.98
C ILE A 146 1.76 -21.40 -1.14
N SER A 147 3.09 -21.49 -1.15
CA SER A 147 3.96 -20.34 -1.40
C SER A 147 3.68 -19.76 -2.79
N ALA A 148 3.51 -20.61 -3.81
CA ALA A 148 3.14 -20.19 -5.16
C ALA A 148 1.72 -19.57 -5.21
N LEU A 149 0.72 -20.18 -4.57
CA LEU A 149 -0.64 -19.65 -4.50
C LEU A 149 -0.69 -18.30 -3.77
N SER A 150 0.17 -18.09 -2.78
CA SER A 150 0.26 -16.83 -2.04
C SER A 150 0.68 -15.65 -2.94
N LEU A 151 1.37 -15.90 -4.06
CA LEU A 151 1.77 -14.89 -5.04
C LEU A 151 0.59 -14.38 -5.88
N LEU A 152 -0.50 -15.15 -6.00
CA LEU A 152 -1.72 -14.70 -6.69
C LEU A 152 -2.48 -13.65 -5.90
N GLY A 153 -2.42 -13.71 -4.56
CA GLY A 153 -3.12 -12.77 -3.67
C GLY A 153 -2.78 -11.30 -3.96
N PRO A 154 -1.49 -10.91 -4.09
CA PRO A 154 -1.10 -9.59 -4.55
C PRO A 154 -1.71 -9.16 -5.88
N ALA A 155 -1.79 -10.05 -6.88
CA ALA A 155 -2.28 -9.72 -8.22
C ALA A 155 -3.76 -9.36 -8.18
N PHE A 156 -4.56 -10.22 -7.55
CA PHE A 156 -5.97 -9.93 -7.32
C PHE A 156 -6.18 -8.68 -6.44
N GLY A 157 -5.30 -8.43 -5.47
CA GLY A 157 -5.35 -7.25 -4.62
C GLY A 157 -5.18 -5.93 -5.37
N PHE A 158 -4.16 -5.82 -6.24
CA PHE A 158 -3.94 -4.63 -7.06
C PHE A 158 -4.98 -4.50 -8.17
N MET A 159 -5.44 -5.60 -8.75
CA MET A 159 -6.49 -5.59 -9.78
C MET A 159 -7.84 -5.14 -9.21
N LEU A 160 -8.23 -5.63 -8.02
CA LEU A 160 -9.38 -5.10 -7.28
C LEU A 160 -9.18 -3.62 -6.92
N GLY A 161 -7.94 -3.24 -6.59
CA GLY A 161 -7.53 -1.84 -6.44
C GLY A 161 -7.83 -0.99 -7.66
N SER A 162 -7.44 -1.46 -8.85
CA SER A 162 -7.71 -0.79 -10.13
C SER A 162 -9.21 -0.63 -10.40
N LEU A 163 -10.00 -1.70 -10.20
CA LEU A 163 -11.46 -1.68 -10.37
C LEU A 163 -12.15 -0.72 -9.41
N THR A 164 -11.76 -0.72 -8.13
CA THR A 164 -12.34 0.20 -7.15
C THR A 164 -11.84 1.63 -7.34
N ALA A 165 -10.64 1.81 -7.89
CA ALA A 165 -10.11 3.12 -8.26
C ALA A 165 -10.78 3.73 -9.49
N SER A 166 -11.37 2.94 -10.40
CA SER A 166 -12.10 3.45 -11.57
C SER A 166 -13.54 3.86 -11.27
N VAL A 167 -14.05 3.55 -10.08
CA VAL A 167 -15.38 3.95 -9.60
C VAL A 167 -15.26 5.10 -8.62
N TRP A 168 -16.11 6.12 -8.75
CA TRP A 168 -16.13 7.27 -7.84
C TRP A 168 -16.55 6.86 -6.42
N VAL A 169 -15.94 7.49 -5.41
CA VAL A 169 -16.14 7.17 -3.99
C VAL A 169 -17.61 7.16 -3.53
N ASP A 170 -18.41 8.12 -4.01
CA ASP A 170 -19.84 8.22 -3.69
C ASP A 170 -20.68 7.63 -4.85
N ILE A 171 -20.86 6.31 -4.83
CA ILE A 171 -21.60 5.57 -5.87
C ILE A 171 -23.01 6.14 -6.05
N GLY A 172 -23.42 6.37 -7.31
CA GLY A 172 -24.73 6.93 -7.64
C GLY A 172 -24.75 8.47 -7.70
N TYR A 173 -23.70 9.15 -7.23
CA TYR A 173 -23.50 10.58 -7.43
C TYR A 173 -22.42 10.77 -8.49
N ARG A 174 -22.77 11.33 -9.66
CA ARG A 174 -21.77 11.63 -10.69
C ARG A 174 -20.90 12.79 -10.22
N PRO A 175 -19.58 12.59 -10.00
CA PRO A 175 -18.69 13.71 -9.80
C PRO A 175 -18.67 14.54 -11.06
N THR A 176 -18.75 15.86 -10.91
CA THR A 176 -18.68 16.76 -12.04
C THR A 176 -17.24 17.10 -12.43
N ILE A 177 -16.17 16.39 -11.97
CA ILE A 177 -14.77 16.76 -12.30
C ILE A 177 -13.72 15.66 -11.99
N HIS A 178 -12.66 15.57 -12.82
CA HIS A 178 -11.46 14.71 -12.74
C HIS A 178 -10.33 15.07 -11.72
N PRO A 179 -10.03 16.34 -11.37
CA PRO A 179 -8.87 16.72 -10.53
C PRO A 179 -8.97 16.35 -9.05
N SER A 180 -10.12 15.87 -8.62
CA SER A 180 -10.35 15.41 -7.26
C SER A 180 -10.85 13.97 -7.25
N TRP A 181 -10.45 13.19 -8.25
CA TRP A 181 -10.82 11.79 -8.33
C TRP A 181 -10.33 11.01 -7.11
N VAL A 182 -11.30 10.48 -6.37
CA VAL A 182 -11.10 9.54 -5.26
C VAL A 182 -11.87 8.27 -5.61
N GLY A 183 -11.15 7.16 -5.68
CA GLY A 183 -11.74 5.86 -5.95
C GLY A 183 -12.62 5.36 -4.81
N ALA A 184 -13.53 4.42 -5.11
CA ALA A 184 -14.40 3.73 -4.16
C ALA A 184 -13.64 2.69 -3.31
N TRP A 185 -12.63 3.15 -2.59
CA TRP A 185 -11.71 2.35 -1.75
C TRP A 185 -12.39 1.50 -0.68
N TRP A 186 -13.61 1.85 -0.27
CA TRP A 186 -14.37 1.12 0.74
C TRP A 186 -14.99 -0.19 0.18
N VAL A 187 -15.28 -0.23 -1.12
CA VAL A 187 -15.93 -1.37 -1.79
C VAL A 187 -15.04 -2.60 -1.75
N GLY A 188 -13.74 -2.43 -2.02
CA GLY A 188 -12.84 -3.58 -2.02
C GLY A 188 -12.59 -4.14 -0.62
N TYR A 189 -12.69 -3.33 0.43
CA TYR A 189 -12.70 -3.86 1.80
C TYR A 189 -13.89 -4.79 2.06
N LEU A 190 -15.09 -4.41 1.61
CA LEU A 190 -16.28 -5.25 1.76
C LEU A 190 -16.20 -6.52 0.91
N ALA A 191 -15.73 -6.41 -0.33
CA ALA A 191 -15.50 -7.57 -1.20
C ALA A 191 -14.51 -8.57 -0.57
N ILE A 192 -13.40 -8.07 -0.03
CA ILE A 192 -12.41 -8.91 0.68
C ILE A 192 -13.01 -9.50 1.96
N ALA A 193 -13.78 -8.73 2.73
CA ALA A 193 -14.44 -9.25 3.94
C ALA A 193 -15.38 -10.42 3.61
N PHE A 194 -16.17 -10.29 2.54
CA PHE A 194 -17.05 -11.35 2.07
C PHE A 194 -16.28 -12.61 1.64
N LEU A 195 -15.23 -12.45 0.83
CA LEU A 195 -14.40 -13.57 0.39
C LEU A 195 -13.69 -14.27 1.56
N LEU A 196 -13.22 -13.50 2.56
CA LEU A 196 -12.62 -14.07 3.77
C LEU A 196 -13.65 -14.87 4.56
N MET A 197 -14.86 -14.36 4.77
CA MET A 197 -15.92 -15.10 5.47
C MET A 197 -16.27 -16.42 4.77
N LEU A 198 -16.36 -16.42 3.43
CA LEU A 198 -16.57 -17.64 2.65
C LEU A 198 -15.42 -18.64 2.83
N ALA A 199 -14.17 -18.16 2.77
CA ALA A 199 -12.98 -19.00 2.96
C ALA A 199 -12.85 -19.54 4.39
N THR A 200 -13.40 -18.85 5.38
CA THR A 200 -13.37 -19.27 6.78
C THR A 200 -14.30 -20.46 7.06
N PHE A 201 -15.43 -20.57 6.35
CA PHE A 201 -16.44 -21.60 6.64
C PHE A 201 -15.90 -23.04 6.55
N PRO A 202 -15.15 -23.45 5.49
CA PRO A 202 -14.52 -24.77 5.43
C PRO A 202 -13.51 -25.04 6.55
N LEU A 203 -12.81 -24.01 7.03
CA LEU A 203 -11.80 -24.16 8.10
C LEU A 203 -12.44 -24.55 9.45
N PHE A 204 -13.68 -24.14 9.70
CA PHE A 204 -14.44 -24.57 10.88
C PHE A 204 -14.96 -26.00 10.76
N MET A 205 -15.18 -26.49 9.55
CA MET A 205 -15.61 -27.86 9.27
C MET A 205 -14.49 -28.89 9.40
N TYR A 206 -13.23 -28.45 9.55
CA TYR A 206 -12.10 -29.36 9.74
C TYR A 206 -12.30 -30.19 11.03
N GLN A 207 -12.36 -31.51 10.87
CA GLN A 207 -12.69 -32.42 11.95
C GLN A 207 -11.69 -32.30 13.10
N ARG A 208 -12.22 -32.36 14.33
CA ARG A 208 -11.46 -32.43 15.58
C ARG A 208 -10.92 -33.85 15.78
N SER A 209 -10.21 -34.39 14.80
CA SER A 209 -9.66 -35.74 14.88
C SER A 209 -8.18 -35.65 15.21
N PHE A 210 -7.84 -36.00 16.44
CA PHE A 210 -6.48 -36.36 16.83
C PHE A 210 -6.20 -37.77 16.30
N PRO A 211 -5.27 -37.97 15.35
CA PRO A 211 -4.50 -39.20 15.42
C PRO A 211 -3.46 -38.98 16.52
N GLU A 212 -3.61 -39.66 17.64
CA GLU A 212 -2.60 -39.78 18.72
C GLU A 212 -1.25 -40.37 18.24
N ARG A 213 -0.99 -40.46 16.93
CA ARG A 213 0.00 -41.36 16.35
C ARG A 213 1.42 -40.81 16.14
N PHE A 214 1.72 -39.55 16.46
CA PHE A 214 3.09 -39.03 16.23
C PHE A 214 3.81 -38.44 17.46
N VAL A 215 3.23 -38.53 18.66
CA VAL A 215 3.92 -38.14 19.90
C VAL A 215 4.85 -39.26 20.43
N CYS A 216 4.83 -40.47 19.86
CA CYS A 216 5.56 -41.63 20.39
C CYS A 216 6.56 -42.30 19.43
N GLU A 217 7.46 -41.56 18.76
CA GLU A 217 8.62 -42.21 18.10
C GLU A 217 9.94 -41.50 18.39
N ARG A 218 9.99 -40.16 18.44
CA ARG A 218 11.25 -39.44 18.70
C ARG A 218 11.68 -39.34 20.17
N VAL A 219 10.81 -39.73 21.11
CA VAL A 219 11.12 -39.73 22.56
C VAL A 219 11.43 -41.14 23.09
N LEU A 220 11.15 -42.19 22.33
CA LEU A 220 11.35 -43.58 22.78
C LEU A 220 12.77 -44.14 22.55
N SER A 221 13.69 -43.36 21.97
CA SER A 221 15.10 -43.75 21.88
C SER A 221 15.96 -43.28 23.05
N ASP A 222 15.37 -42.68 24.09
CA ASP A 222 16.07 -42.38 25.36
C ASP A 222 15.40 -43.13 26.51
N SER A 223 15.71 -44.42 26.58
CA SER A 223 15.37 -45.26 27.72
C SER A 223 16.19 -44.84 28.94
N SER A 224 15.69 -43.90 29.75
CA SER A 224 15.94 -43.81 31.20
C SER A 224 15.32 -42.54 31.81
N TYR A 225 13.99 -42.49 32.00
CA TYR A 225 13.43 -41.80 33.18
C TYR A 225 11.94 -42.11 33.38
N ASN A 226 11.65 -42.99 34.33
CA ASN A 226 10.31 -43.12 34.91
C ASN A 226 10.00 -41.88 35.76
N ARG A 227 9.21 -40.94 35.24
CA ARG A 227 8.38 -40.05 36.07
C ARG A 227 6.97 -39.95 35.51
N PRO A 228 5.93 -39.94 36.36
CA PRO A 228 4.55 -39.84 35.92
C PRO A 228 4.32 -38.45 35.31
N LEU A 229 3.95 -38.43 34.03
CA LEU A 229 3.68 -37.25 33.20
C LEU A 229 2.31 -36.61 33.54
N LYS A 230 2.03 -36.42 34.84
CA LYS A 230 0.82 -35.78 35.37
C LYS A 230 1.19 -34.82 36.49
N THR A 231 1.94 -33.77 36.18
CA THR A 231 2.12 -32.66 37.13
C THR A 231 2.17 -31.33 36.38
N VAL A 232 1.01 -30.70 36.33
CA VAL A 232 0.78 -29.24 36.32
C VAL A 232 1.78 -28.43 35.47
N LEU A 233 1.41 -28.20 34.22
CA LEU A 233 2.03 -27.21 33.34
C LEU A 233 1.77 -25.81 33.92
N ASN A 234 2.58 -25.37 34.88
CA ASN A 234 2.50 -24.02 35.43
C ASN A 234 2.84 -23.00 34.34
N ALA A 235 1.91 -22.07 34.06
CA ALA A 235 2.10 -21.00 33.09
C ALA A 235 3.35 -20.13 33.39
N SER A 236 3.76 -20.06 34.65
CA SER A 236 4.98 -19.36 35.09
C SER A 236 6.26 -19.97 34.54
N ILE A 237 6.40 -21.30 34.57
CA ILE A 237 7.59 -22.02 34.06
C ILE A 237 7.70 -21.88 32.53
N ILE A 238 6.55 -21.93 31.85
CA ILE A 238 6.48 -21.77 30.39
C ILE A 238 6.85 -20.35 29.96
N SER A 239 6.42 -19.33 30.74
CA SER A 239 6.77 -17.94 30.48
C SER A 239 8.25 -17.63 30.73
N SER A 240 8.87 -18.29 31.73
CA SER A 240 10.30 -18.14 31.99
C SER A 240 11.17 -18.80 30.91
N ASP A 241 10.75 -19.96 30.38
CA ASP A 241 11.46 -20.65 29.29
C ASP A 241 11.37 -19.89 27.97
N PHE A 242 10.22 -19.26 27.69
CA PHE A 242 10.06 -18.37 26.54
C PHE A 242 10.98 -17.15 26.67
N GLY A 243 10.99 -16.48 27.82
CA GLY A 243 11.84 -15.31 28.05
C GLY A 243 13.33 -15.63 27.98
N LEU A 244 13.75 -16.78 28.50
CA LEU A 244 15.14 -17.25 28.43
C LEU A 244 15.56 -17.56 26.99
N THR A 245 14.72 -18.27 26.23
CA THR A 245 14.98 -18.60 24.82
C THR A 245 15.05 -17.33 23.97
N LEU A 246 14.12 -16.39 24.17
CA LEU A 246 14.12 -15.10 23.47
C LEU A 246 15.38 -14.29 23.79
N LYS A 247 15.80 -14.27 25.06
CA LYS A 247 17.04 -13.57 25.49
C LYS A 247 18.30 -14.18 24.89
N ARG A 248 18.35 -15.51 24.74
CA ARG A 248 19.47 -16.20 24.06
C ARG A 248 19.52 -15.82 22.59
N LEU A 249 18.39 -15.85 21.89
CA LEU A 249 18.28 -15.48 20.48
C LEU A 249 18.71 -14.02 20.24
N LEU A 250 18.25 -13.10 21.09
CA LEU A 250 18.59 -11.67 21.00
C LEU A 250 20.01 -11.34 21.47
N ARG A 251 20.75 -12.27 22.09
CA ARG A 251 22.16 -12.09 22.45
C ARG A 251 23.13 -12.71 21.45
N ASP A 252 22.64 -13.53 20.54
CA ASP A 252 23.45 -14.12 19.50
C ASP A 252 23.77 -13.05 18.42
N ALA A 253 25.02 -12.61 18.40
CA ALA A 253 25.51 -11.59 17.48
C ALA A 253 25.42 -12.03 16.01
N VAL A 254 25.54 -13.33 15.73
CA VAL A 254 25.44 -13.86 14.36
C VAL A 254 23.98 -13.79 13.90
N PHE A 255 23.06 -14.25 14.75
CA PHE A 255 21.63 -14.17 14.48
C PHE A 255 21.18 -12.73 14.27
N LEU A 256 21.60 -11.80 15.15
CA LEU A 256 21.28 -10.37 15.01
C LEU A 256 21.84 -9.77 13.73
N SER A 257 23.08 -10.11 13.35
CA SER A 257 23.71 -9.59 12.13
C SER A 257 22.99 -10.05 10.87
N ILE A 258 22.69 -11.35 10.77
CA ILE A 258 21.94 -11.93 9.64
C ILE A 258 20.53 -11.35 9.57
N THR A 259 19.83 -11.27 10.70
CA THR A 259 18.47 -10.74 10.77
C THR A 259 18.43 -9.27 10.38
N THR A 260 19.38 -8.46 10.85
CA THR A 260 19.47 -7.04 10.50
C THR A 260 19.70 -6.84 9.00
N GLY A 261 20.61 -7.61 8.39
CA GLY A 261 20.85 -7.58 6.96
C GLY A 261 19.63 -8.00 6.13
N PHE A 262 18.90 -9.03 6.58
CA PHE A 262 17.67 -9.46 5.91
C PHE A 262 16.53 -8.43 6.05
N VAL A 263 16.38 -7.83 7.24
CA VAL A 263 15.36 -6.80 7.51
C VAL A 263 15.62 -5.53 6.70
N SER A 264 16.87 -5.06 6.60
CA SER A 264 17.18 -3.85 5.84
C SER A 264 16.86 -4.03 4.35
N LEU A 265 17.26 -5.16 3.78
CA LEU A 265 17.00 -5.53 2.39
C LEU A 265 15.51 -5.67 2.08
N THR A 266 14.77 -6.42 2.92
CA THR A 266 13.33 -6.61 2.73
C THR A 266 12.53 -5.33 2.94
N SER A 267 12.98 -4.44 3.83
CA SER A 267 12.37 -3.12 4.06
C SER A 267 12.46 -2.23 2.82
N PHE A 268 13.61 -2.21 2.15
CA PHE A 268 13.78 -1.49 0.89
C PHE A 268 12.79 -1.97 -0.18
N LEU A 269 12.73 -3.29 -0.42
CA LEU A 269 11.79 -3.88 -1.39
C LEU A 269 10.33 -3.59 -1.01
N ALA A 270 9.99 -3.69 0.27
CA ALA A 270 8.64 -3.41 0.76
C ALA A 270 8.23 -1.94 0.56
N ALA A 271 9.15 -0.99 0.76
CA ALA A 271 8.93 0.43 0.48
C ALA A 271 8.67 0.64 -1.02
N SER A 272 9.53 0.12 -1.88
CA SER A 272 9.41 0.26 -3.34
C SER A 272 8.05 -0.26 -3.85
N ILE A 273 7.63 -1.46 -3.44
CA ILE A 273 6.32 -2.00 -3.86
C ILE A 273 5.15 -1.13 -3.38
N THR A 274 5.29 -0.45 -2.23
CA THR A 274 4.21 0.37 -1.68
C THR A 274 4.04 1.68 -2.43
N TYR A 275 5.14 2.29 -2.87
CA TYR A 275 5.13 3.63 -3.43
C TYR A 275 5.21 3.68 -4.94
N ILE A 276 5.61 2.61 -5.64
CA ILE A 276 5.79 2.65 -7.11
C ILE A 276 4.48 2.92 -7.87
N ALA A 277 3.32 2.49 -7.37
CA ALA A 277 2.02 2.85 -7.97
C ALA A 277 1.75 4.35 -7.82
N LYS A 278 2.01 4.90 -6.62
CA LYS A 278 1.93 6.35 -6.37
C LYS A 278 2.94 7.13 -7.21
N TYR A 279 4.15 6.60 -7.37
CA TYR A 279 5.18 7.18 -8.22
C TYR A 279 4.71 7.28 -9.67
N MET A 280 4.09 6.21 -10.21
CA MET A 280 3.47 6.24 -11.54
C MET A 280 2.35 7.28 -11.65
N GLU A 281 1.52 7.43 -10.62
CA GLU A 281 0.49 8.48 -10.59
C GLU A 281 1.10 9.89 -10.60
N THR A 282 2.19 10.12 -9.88
CA THR A 282 2.76 11.47 -9.72
C THR A 282 3.73 11.87 -10.82
N GLN A 283 4.54 10.93 -11.32
CA GLN A 283 5.64 11.22 -12.25
C GLN A 283 5.28 11.00 -13.71
N PHE A 284 4.26 10.18 -13.98
CA PHE A 284 3.77 9.91 -15.33
C PHE A 284 2.33 10.40 -15.56
N ASP A 285 1.76 11.12 -14.58
CA ASP A 285 0.38 11.62 -14.58
C ASP A 285 -0.67 10.54 -14.92
N LEU A 286 -0.39 9.30 -14.51
CA LEU A 286 -1.30 8.19 -14.77
C LEU A 286 -2.45 8.20 -13.77
N THR A 287 -3.64 7.81 -14.23
CA THR A 287 -4.76 7.60 -13.30
C THR A 287 -4.43 6.49 -12.31
N ALA A 288 -4.92 6.60 -11.07
CA ALA A 288 -4.72 5.58 -10.03
C ALA A 288 -5.18 4.17 -10.48
N SER A 289 -6.23 4.11 -11.31
CA SER A 289 -6.70 2.84 -11.87
C SER A 289 -5.68 2.20 -12.83
N PHE A 290 -5.09 3.00 -13.72
CA PHE A 290 -4.13 2.53 -14.72
C PHE A 290 -2.76 2.22 -14.09
N ALA A 291 -2.29 3.04 -13.15
CA ALA A 291 -1.07 2.78 -12.39
C ALA A 291 -1.15 1.47 -11.58
N ASN A 292 -2.28 1.23 -10.89
CA ASN A 292 -2.51 -0.02 -10.17
C ASN A 292 -2.61 -1.24 -11.11
N LEU A 293 -3.20 -1.06 -12.30
CA LEU A 293 -3.27 -2.11 -13.32
C LEU A 293 -1.88 -2.48 -13.83
N LEU A 294 -1.07 -1.49 -14.24
CA LEU A 294 0.30 -1.72 -14.70
C LEU A 294 1.16 -2.38 -13.62
N HIS A 295 1.07 -1.90 -12.38
CA HIS A 295 1.75 -2.55 -11.26
C HIS A 295 1.30 -4.02 -11.13
N GLY A 296 0.00 -4.27 -11.12
CA GLY A 296 -0.55 -5.62 -10.93
C GLY A 296 -0.17 -6.58 -12.06
N CYS A 297 -0.22 -6.13 -13.31
CA CYS A 297 -0.03 -6.97 -14.50
C CYS A 297 1.43 -7.10 -14.95
N VAL A 298 2.29 -6.13 -14.64
CA VAL A 298 3.71 -6.18 -15.05
C VAL A 298 4.58 -6.71 -13.91
N ASN A 299 4.49 -6.10 -12.73
CA ASN A 299 5.38 -6.42 -11.61
C ASN A 299 5.17 -7.87 -11.13
N LEU A 300 3.93 -8.28 -10.93
CA LEU A 300 3.65 -9.54 -10.23
C LEU A 300 3.88 -10.80 -11.08
N PRO A 301 3.46 -10.87 -12.36
CA PRO A 301 3.81 -12.01 -13.20
C PRO A 301 5.31 -12.18 -13.37
N MET A 302 6.07 -11.07 -13.46
CA MET A 302 7.53 -11.12 -13.56
C MET A 302 8.19 -11.66 -12.28
N ALA A 303 7.65 -11.36 -11.09
CA ALA A 303 8.09 -11.99 -9.85
C ALA A 303 7.84 -13.51 -9.86
N VAL A 304 6.70 -13.97 -10.39
CA VAL A 304 6.40 -15.42 -10.52
C VAL A 304 7.37 -16.09 -11.48
N ILE A 305 7.62 -15.49 -12.64
CA ILE A 305 8.61 -15.97 -13.63
C ILE A 305 10.00 -16.06 -12.97
N GLY A 306 10.40 -15.05 -12.21
CA GLY A 306 11.66 -15.04 -11.46
C GLY A 306 11.78 -16.23 -10.48
N ASN A 307 10.75 -16.48 -9.67
CA ASN A 307 10.73 -17.61 -8.73
C ASN A 307 10.86 -18.96 -9.45
N LEU A 308 10.12 -19.15 -10.55
CA LEU A 308 10.19 -20.38 -11.34
C LEU A 308 11.58 -20.56 -11.97
N LEU A 309 12.16 -19.48 -12.49
CA LEU A 309 13.50 -19.47 -13.08
C LEU A 309 14.56 -19.82 -12.02
N GLY A 310 14.42 -19.33 -10.79
CA GLY A 310 15.31 -19.66 -9.69
C GLY A 310 15.26 -21.12 -9.28
N GLY A 311 14.06 -21.68 -9.15
CA GLY A 311 13.88 -23.10 -8.87
C GLY A 311 14.48 -23.97 -9.97
N TRP A 312 14.26 -23.59 -11.23
CA TRP A 312 14.85 -24.26 -12.37
C TRP A 312 16.38 -24.15 -12.40
N LEU A 313 16.95 -22.98 -12.10
CA LEU A 313 18.40 -22.76 -12.09
C LEU A 313 19.09 -23.62 -11.03
N ILE A 314 18.55 -23.64 -9.81
CA ILE A 314 19.06 -24.46 -8.71
C ILE A 314 19.03 -25.94 -9.09
N ARG A 315 17.89 -26.42 -9.62
CA ARG A 315 17.71 -27.83 -10.01
C ARG A 315 18.58 -28.25 -11.19
N ARG A 316 18.71 -27.41 -12.23
CA ARG A 316 19.46 -27.77 -13.45
C ARG A 316 20.97 -27.73 -13.22
N LYS A 317 21.45 -26.80 -12.39
CA LYS A 317 22.88 -26.62 -12.12
C LYS A 317 23.37 -27.36 -10.88
N ASN A 318 22.48 -28.09 -10.17
CA ASN A 318 22.79 -28.78 -8.92
C ASN A 318 23.62 -27.90 -7.99
N LEU A 319 23.12 -26.67 -7.75
CA LEU A 319 23.86 -25.66 -7.01
C LEU A 319 24.00 -26.09 -5.54
N ASN A 320 25.23 -26.07 -5.04
CA ASN A 320 25.50 -26.28 -3.62
C ASN A 320 25.09 -25.04 -2.80
N VAL A 321 24.87 -25.19 -1.49
CA VAL A 321 24.35 -24.14 -0.59
C VAL A 321 25.11 -22.80 -0.74
N GLN A 322 26.45 -22.85 -0.81
CA GLN A 322 27.28 -21.66 -1.01
C GLN A 322 27.04 -20.96 -2.37
N LYS A 323 26.87 -21.74 -3.45
CA LYS A 323 26.59 -21.20 -4.78
C LYS A 323 25.18 -20.63 -4.86
N THR A 324 24.21 -21.29 -4.22
CA THR A 324 22.83 -20.78 -4.12
C THR A 324 22.79 -19.47 -3.35
N LEU A 325 23.51 -19.37 -2.23
CA LEU A 325 23.65 -18.12 -1.47
C LEU A 325 24.27 -16.99 -2.32
N SER A 326 25.29 -17.30 -3.13
CA SER A 326 25.90 -16.33 -4.04
C SER A 326 24.91 -15.83 -5.10
N VAL A 327 24.11 -16.71 -5.69
CA VAL A 327 23.04 -16.32 -6.64
C VAL A 327 22.00 -15.42 -5.98
N ILE A 328 21.57 -15.75 -4.75
CA ILE A 328 20.62 -14.95 -3.98
C ILE A 328 21.18 -13.54 -3.78
N ILE A 329 22.42 -13.40 -3.28
CA ILE A 329 23.07 -12.10 -3.03
C ILE A 329 23.19 -11.29 -4.33
N MET A 330 23.65 -11.91 -5.41
CA MET A 330 23.81 -11.24 -6.70
C MET A 330 22.46 -10.74 -7.25
N GLY A 331 21.41 -11.54 -7.18
CA GLY A 331 20.07 -11.14 -7.62
C GLY A 331 19.47 -10.02 -6.76
N LEU A 332 19.78 -9.98 -5.46
CA LEU A 332 19.34 -8.91 -4.57
C LEU A 332 20.06 -7.60 -4.86
N ILE A 333 21.38 -7.63 -5.06
CA ILE A 333 22.15 -6.45 -5.47
C ILE A 333 21.62 -5.93 -6.81
N MET A 334 21.40 -6.83 -7.77
CA MET A 334 20.82 -6.45 -9.07
C MET A 334 19.45 -5.80 -8.92
N THR A 335 18.60 -6.33 -8.04
CA THR A 335 17.28 -5.75 -7.75
C THR A 335 17.40 -4.34 -7.18
N VAL A 336 18.30 -4.11 -6.22
CA VAL A 336 18.51 -2.77 -5.64
C VAL A 336 18.98 -1.77 -6.69
N VAL A 337 19.93 -2.18 -7.55
CA VAL A 337 20.42 -1.33 -8.64
C VAL A 337 19.32 -0.99 -9.63
N LEU A 338 18.56 -2.00 -10.11
CA LEU A 338 17.46 -1.78 -11.05
C LEU A 338 16.35 -0.91 -10.46
N VAL A 339 16.00 -1.11 -9.18
CA VAL A 339 15.02 -0.27 -8.49
C VAL A 339 15.54 1.16 -8.29
N GLY A 340 16.83 1.34 -8.00
CA GLY A 340 17.45 2.67 -7.94
C GLY A 340 17.36 3.40 -9.27
N LEU A 341 17.62 2.69 -10.38
CA LEU A 341 17.50 3.25 -11.73
C LEU A 341 16.06 3.65 -12.09
N LEU A 342 15.04 2.95 -11.58
CA LEU A 342 13.63 3.31 -11.82
C LEU A 342 13.30 4.75 -11.40
N PHE A 343 13.85 5.21 -10.28
CA PHE A 343 13.55 6.54 -9.74
C PHE A 343 14.22 7.69 -10.51
N MET A 344 15.08 7.38 -11.48
CA MET A 344 15.69 8.36 -12.38
C MET A 344 14.80 8.70 -13.59
N PHE A 345 13.75 7.92 -13.82
CA PHE A 345 12.86 8.09 -14.98
C PHE A 345 11.51 8.67 -14.56
N GLY A 346 11.17 9.82 -15.13
CA GLY A 346 9.87 10.48 -14.96
C GLY A 346 9.57 11.36 -16.18
N CYS A 347 8.33 11.84 -16.29
CA CYS A 347 8.04 12.92 -17.21
C CYS A 347 8.66 14.22 -16.70
N ASP A 348 8.97 15.14 -17.62
CA ASP A 348 9.28 16.52 -17.24
C ASP A 348 8.08 17.12 -16.49
N GLU A 349 8.29 17.52 -15.24
CA GLU A 349 7.31 18.25 -14.46
C GLU A 349 7.19 19.66 -15.05
N GLY A 350 6.05 19.97 -15.68
CA GLY A 350 5.80 21.32 -16.19
C GLY A 350 5.82 22.36 -15.06
N ASP A 351 6.30 23.56 -15.37
CA ASP A 351 6.40 24.64 -14.39
C ASP A 351 5.04 24.94 -13.72
N ILE A 352 4.97 24.70 -12.40
CA ILE A 352 3.81 25.10 -11.59
C ILE A 352 4.05 26.50 -11.05
N TYR A 353 3.27 27.45 -11.54
CA TYR A 353 3.39 28.85 -11.14
C TYR A 353 2.89 29.02 -9.70
N GLY A 354 3.76 29.61 -8.86
CA GLY A 354 3.47 29.94 -7.47
C GLY A 354 3.89 28.92 -6.40
N LEU A 355 4.78 27.95 -6.71
CA LEU A 355 5.38 27.09 -5.68
C LEU A 355 6.79 27.47 -5.22
N LEU A 356 7.77 27.72 -6.09
CA LEU A 356 9.10 28.21 -5.68
C LEU A 356 9.81 28.96 -6.83
N ASP A 357 10.64 29.92 -6.43
CA ASP A 357 11.56 30.71 -7.25
C ASP A 357 12.47 29.84 -8.12
N GLY A 358 12.66 30.26 -9.36
CA GLY A 358 13.55 29.65 -10.34
C GLY A 358 13.88 30.66 -11.43
N ASP A 359 14.94 31.42 -11.19
CA ASP A 359 15.54 32.40 -12.09
C ASP A 359 15.61 31.90 -13.54
N ARG A 360 14.88 32.58 -14.44
CA ARG A 360 15.46 33.12 -15.69
C ARG A 360 14.52 33.98 -16.52
N TYR A 361 13.20 33.97 -16.31
CA TYR A 361 12.31 34.93 -16.98
C TYR A 361 11.15 35.33 -16.07
N THR A 362 11.05 36.64 -15.78
CA THR A 362 9.90 37.40 -15.20
C THR A 362 9.89 37.75 -13.68
N ASN A 363 10.90 38.49 -13.21
CA ASN A 363 10.85 39.21 -11.92
C ASN A 363 9.63 40.14 -11.77
N VAL A 364 9.11 40.72 -12.87
CA VAL A 364 7.92 41.61 -12.83
C VAL A 364 6.62 40.82 -12.62
N LEU A 365 6.48 39.66 -13.25
CA LEU A 365 5.29 38.83 -13.15
C LEU A 365 5.18 38.14 -11.79
N ASN A 366 6.31 37.72 -11.19
CA ASN A 366 6.38 37.15 -9.84
C ASN A 366 6.02 38.18 -8.75
N ILE A 367 6.39 39.45 -8.93
CA ILE A 367 5.98 40.54 -8.03
C ILE A 367 4.48 40.84 -8.17
N LEU A 368 3.94 40.86 -9.39
CA LEU A 368 2.50 41.07 -9.60
C LEU A 368 1.66 39.90 -9.08
N THR A 369 2.04 38.66 -9.35
CA THR A 369 1.32 37.46 -8.88
C THR A 369 1.41 37.29 -7.37
N SER A 370 2.56 37.57 -6.73
CA SER A 370 2.68 37.53 -5.26
C SER A 370 1.91 38.64 -4.56
N ARG A 371 1.82 39.87 -5.12
CA ARG A 371 0.97 40.95 -4.57
C ARG A 371 -0.52 40.68 -4.80
N CYS A 372 -0.87 40.17 -5.98
CA CYS A 372 -2.23 39.83 -6.37
C CYS A 372 -2.80 38.70 -5.49
N SER A 373 -2.05 37.61 -5.29
CA SER A 373 -2.45 36.50 -4.42
C SER A 373 -2.48 36.87 -2.93
N LYS A 374 -1.55 37.71 -2.43
CA LYS A 374 -1.58 38.21 -1.05
C LYS A 374 -2.84 39.00 -0.73
N SER A 375 -3.42 39.69 -1.72
CA SER A 375 -4.68 40.43 -1.58
C SER A 375 -5.92 39.54 -1.40
N CYS A 376 -5.79 38.23 -1.64
CA CYS A 376 -6.86 37.24 -1.55
C CYS A 376 -6.88 36.44 -0.23
N GLY A 377 -5.88 36.62 0.66
CA GLY A 377 -5.80 35.88 1.92
C GLY A 377 -5.76 34.36 1.75
N CYS A 378 -5.09 33.86 0.70
CA CYS A 378 -5.10 32.44 0.36
C CYS A 378 -4.39 31.58 1.42
N SER A 379 -5.00 30.45 1.77
CA SER A 379 -4.36 29.38 2.56
C SER A 379 -3.43 28.54 1.67
N ASP A 380 -2.45 27.86 2.27
CA ASP A 380 -1.48 26.96 1.63
C ASP A 380 -2.06 25.67 0.98
N ILE A 381 -3.31 25.71 0.54
CA ILE A 381 -3.99 24.57 -0.09
C ILE A 381 -3.50 24.42 -1.54
N PHE A 382 -2.95 23.25 -1.85
CA PHE A 382 -2.59 22.86 -3.22
C PHE A 382 -3.81 22.26 -3.92
N ALA A 383 -4.31 22.97 -4.94
CA ALA A 383 -5.50 22.58 -5.71
C ALA A 383 -5.33 23.10 -7.14
N PRO A 384 -4.52 22.42 -7.97
CA PRO A 384 -4.00 22.98 -9.21
C PRO A 384 -5.11 23.35 -10.19
N VAL A 385 -4.86 24.41 -10.96
CA VAL A 385 -5.73 24.86 -12.05
C VAL A 385 -4.88 25.11 -13.30
N CYS A 386 -5.38 24.68 -14.45
CA CYS A 386 -4.73 24.81 -15.74
C CYS A 386 -5.35 25.96 -16.54
N ASP A 387 -4.52 26.83 -17.08
CA ASP A 387 -4.94 27.78 -18.10
C ASP A 387 -4.80 27.12 -19.48
N ILE A 388 -5.93 26.83 -20.13
CA ILE A 388 -5.96 26.16 -21.44
C ILE A 388 -5.27 27.00 -22.52
N SER A 389 -5.30 28.34 -22.39
CA SER A 389 -4.76 29.23 -23.42
C SER A 389 -3.24 29.31 -23.39
N THR A 390 -2.65 29.30 -22.19
CA THR A 390 -1.20 29.42 -21.99
C THR A 390 -0.52 28.09 -21.68
N ASN A 391 -1.30 27.03 -21.47
CA ASN A 391 -0.86 25.70 -21.01
C ASN A 391 -0.03 25.76 -19.72
N VAL A 392 -0.43 26.64 -18.80
CA VAL A 392 0.27 26.88 -17.53
C VAL A 392 -0.57 26.39 -16.35
N THR A 393 0.06 25.61 -15.45
CA THR A 393 -0.56 25.17 -14.20
C THR A 393 -0.26 26.14 -13.07
N TYR A 394 -1.29 26.58 -12.36
CA TYR A 394 -1.16 27.42 -11.16
C TYR A 394 -1.47 26.61 -9.91
N ARG A 395 -0.80 26.93 -8.79
CA ARG A 395 -0.96 26.25 -7.49
C ARG A 395 -2.41 26.08 -7.02
N SER A 396 -3.22 27.13 -7.18
CA SER A 396 -4.67 27.06 -6.92
C SER A 396 -5.44 28.20 -7.57
N ALA A 397 -6.76 28.04 -7.68
CA ALA A 397 -7.66 29.10 -8.13
C ALA A 397 -7.55 30.41 -7.31
N CYS A 398 -7.32 30.30 -5.99
CA CYS A 398 -7.11 31.47 -5.12
C CYS A 398 -5.79 32.17 -5.46
N HIS A 399 -4.71 31.41 -5.64
CA HIS A 399 -3.40 31.96 -6.00
C HIS A 399 -3.39 32.56 -7.41
N ALA A 400 -4.25 32.07 -8.31
CA ALA A 400 -4.51 32.65 -9.63
C ALA A 400 -5.44 33.88 -9.57
N GLY A 401 -5.99 34.25 -8.40
CA GLY A 401 -6.83 35.43 -8.21
C GLY A 401 -8.26 35.30 -8.75
N CYS A 402 -8.77 34.09 -8.93
CA CYS A 402 -10.07 33.85 -9.53
C CYS A 402 -11.24 34.17 -8.58
N ARG A 403 -12.22 34.93 -9.10
CA ARG A 403 -13.40 35.37 -8.33
C ARG A 403 -14.66 34.58 -8.63
N LYS A 404 -14.86 34.21 -9.90
CA LYS A 404 -16.08 33.52 -10.36
C LYS A 404 -15.80 32.06 -10.69
N THR A 405 -16.83 31.23 -10.56
CA THR A 405 -16.77 29.82 -10.97
C THR A 405 -18.06 29.42 -11.64
N ASP A 406 -17.95 28.68 -12.72
CA ASP A 406 -19.06 27.98 -13.36
C ASP A 406 -18.76 26.49 -13.40
N ALA A 407 -19.81 25.67 -13.42
CA ALA A 407 -19.71 24.23 -13.61
C ALA A 407 -20.37 23.89 -14.94
N ARG A 408 -19.60 23.90 -16.02
CA ARG A 408 -20.07 23.54 -17.37
C ARG A 408 -19.57 22.16 -17.76
N SER A 409 -20.47 21.34 -18.31
CA SER A 409 -20.13 20.06 -18.97
C SER A 409 -19.18 19.13 -18.20
N GLY A 410 -19.28 19.08 -16.86
CA GLY A 410 -18.41 18.20 -16.06
C GLY A 410 -16.98 18.71 -15.87
N THR A 411 -16.75 20.01 -16.02
CA THR A 411 -15.50 20.69 -15.69
C THR A 411 -15.81 21.97 -14.91
N ARG A 412 -15.14 22.18 -13.76
CA ARG A 412 -15.22 23.49 -13.08
C ARG A 412 -14.28 24.46 -13.75
N ILE A 413 -14.86 25.55 -14.20
CA ILE A 413 -14.16 26.63 -14.88
C ILE A 413 -14.17 27.84 -13.95
N PHE A 414 -12.99 28.40 -13.73
CA PHE A 414 -12.77 29.61 -12.98
C PHE A 414 -12.62 30.77 -13.97
N TYR A 415 -13.23 31.90 -13.63
CA TYR A 415 -13.21 33.12 -14.41
C TYR A 415 -12.80 34.30 -13.53
N ASP A 416 -12.47 35.41 -14.19
CA ASP A 416 -12.12 36.67 -13.54
C ASP A 416 -10.90 36.47 -12.62
N CYS A 417 -9.83 35.94 -13.22
CA CYS A 417 -8.58 35.59 -12.56
C CYS A 417 -7.55 36.67 -12.86
N LEU A 418 -7.10 37.36 -11.80
CA LEU A 418 -6.27 38.56 -11.92
C LEU A 418 -4.76 38.26 -11.93
N CYS A 419 -4.36 37.07 -11.47
CA CYS A 419 -2.95 36.73 -11.27
C CYS A 419 -2.45 35.74 -12.36
N THR A 420 -2.94 35.87 -13.60
CA THR A 420 -2.50 35.05 -14.74
C THR A 420 -1.47 35.78 -15.59
N LYS A 421 -0.67 35.04 -16.38
CA LYS A 421 0.24 35.63 -17.39
C LYS A 421 -0.52 36.61 -18.30
N PRO A 422 -0.05 37.84 -18.47
CA PRO A 422 -0.61 38.76 -19.44
C PRO A 422 -0.04 38.41 -20.82
N ASP A 423 -0.77 37.62 -21.60
CA ASP A 423 -0.59 37.62 -23.05
C ASP A 423 -1.68 38.48 -23.71
N ILE A 424 -1.23 39.14 -24.78
CA ILE A 424 -1.82 40.31 -25.44
C ILE A 424 -3.28 40.08 -25.84
N GLY A 425 -4.19 40.79 -25.16
CA GLY A 425 -5.55 41.05 -25.62
C GLY A 425 -6.65 40.47 -24.73
N ASN A 426 -7.22 41.30 -23.85
CA ASN A 426 -8.60 41.34 -23.34
C ASN A 426 -9.45 40.05 -23.19
N THR A 427 -8.85 38.87 -23.06
CA THR A 427 -9.58 37.63 -22.76
C THR A 427 -9.50 37.36 -21.28
N THR A 428 -10.66 37.33 -20.62
CA THR A 428 -10.82 36.74 -19.29
C THR A 428 -10.16 35.35 -19.30
N SER A 429 -9.07 35.17 -18.56
CA SER A 429 -8.38 33.89 -18.45
C SER A 429 -9.35 32.84 -17.90
N LYS A 430 -9.57 31.78 -18.68
CA LYS A 430 -10.45 30.66 -18.31
C LYS A 430 -9.56 29.56 -17.76
N LEU A 431 -9.67 29.34 -16.45
CA LEU A 431 -8.89 28.32 -15.77
C LEU A 431 -9.76 27.10 -15.50
N VAL A 432 -9.25 25.92 -15.82
CA VAL A 432 -9.90 24.64 -15.56
C VAL A 432 -9.28 24.02 -14.32
N LEU A 433 -10.11 23.40 -13.48
CA LEU A 433 -9.58 22.62 -12.36
C LEU A 433 -8.71 21.47 -12.89
N GLY A 434 -7.55 21.24 -12.28
CA GLY A 434 -6.57 20.22 -12.67
C GLY A 434 -5.23 20.81 -13.12
N SER A 435 -4.21 19.96 -13.20
CA SER A 435 -2.97 20.30 -13.89
C SER A 435 -3.20 20.26 -15.40
N CYS A 436 -2.39 21.00 -16.17
CA CYS A 436 -2.44 20.94 -17.62
C CYS A 436 -2.02 19.56 -18.12
N GLU A 437 -2.71 19.05 -19.15
CA GLU A 437 -2.33 17.78 -19.79
C GLU A 437 -0.99 17.96 -20.50
N HIS A 438 0.03 17.25 -20.02
CA HIS A 438 1.30 17.14 -20.73
C HIS A 438 1.20 16.03 -21.80
N SER A 439 1.95 16.18 -22.89
CA SER A 439 2.05 15.13 -23.90
C SER A 439 2.51 13.83 -23.22
N PRO A 440 1.81 12.70 -23.42
CA PRO A 440 2.08 11.49 -22.66
C PRO A 440 3.49 10.99 -22.99
N CYS A 441 4.34 10.90 -21.96
CA CYS A 441 5.73 10.45 -22.09
C CYS A 441 5.81 8.92 -22.18
N TRP A 442 5.25 8.37 -23.25
CA TRP A 442 5.15 6.92 -23.45
C TRP A 442 6.51 6.23 -23.52
N LYS A 443 7.55 6.90 -24.06
CA LYS A 443 8.90 6.34 -24.15
C LYS A 443 9.50 6.09 -22.77
N GLU A 444 9.47 7.10 -21.90
CA GLU A 444 10.00 6.97 -20.53
C GLU A 444 9.15 6.01 -19.70
N LEU A 445 7.83 6.00 -19.89
CA LEU A 445 6.95 5.03 -19.24
C LEU A 445 7.29 3.58 -19.66
N ILE A 446 7.55 3.33 -20.94
CA ILE A 446 7.93 1.98 -21.43
C ILE A 446 9.27 1.55 -20.83
N ILE A 447 10.27 2.44 -20.78
CA ILE A 447 11.58 2.16 -20.17
C ILE A 447 11.39 1.82 -18.69
N PHE A 448 10.60 2.62 -17.97
CA PHE A 448 10.25 2.39 -16.57
C PHE A 448 9.57 1.03 -16.36
N LEU A 449 8.63 0.62 -17.22
CA LEU A 449 7.97 -0.68 -17.13
C LEU A 449 8.93 -1.85 -17.40
N ILE A 450 9.87 -1.72 -18.34
CA ILE A 450 10.89 -2.74 -18.62
C ILE A 450 11.81 -2.91 -17.41
N LEU A 451 12.29 -1.81 -16.82
CA LEU A 451 13.12 -1.84 -15.62
C LEU A 451 12.36 -2.43 -14.43
N MET A 452 11.06 -2.14 -14.30
CA MET A 452 10.22 -2.69 -13.23
C MET A 452 10.07 -4.19 -13.39
N ALA A 453 9.81 -4.66 -14.61
CA ALA A 453 9.73 -6.07 -14.94
C ALA A 453 11.05 -6.80 -14.61
N ALA A 454 12.19 -6.23 -15.02
CA ALA A 454 13.51 -6.79 -14.75
C ALA A 454 13.82 -6.86 -13.25
N ALA A 455 13.54 -5.78 -12.51
CA ALA A 455 13.73 -5.72 -11.05
C ALA A 455 12.86 -6.75 -10.32
N SER A 456 11.62 -6.92 -10.76
CA SER A 456 10.71 -7.90 -10.17
C SER A 456 11.16 -9.34 -10.43
N MET A 457 11.62 -9.61 -11.65
CA MET A 457 12.15 -10.92 -12.02
C MET A 457 13.41 -11.25 -11.22
N SER A 458 14.34 -10.30 -11.06
CA SER A 458 15.54 -10.51 -10.23
C SER A 458 15.18 -10.71 -8.75
N ALA A 459 14.19 -9.98 -8.23
CA ALA A 459 13.70 -10.16 -6.86
C ALA A 459 13.08 -11.55 -6.67
N GLY A 460 12.26 -12.01 -7.62
CA GLY A 460 11.67 -13.34 -7.62
C GLY A 460 12.72 -14.44 -7.69
N LEU A 461 13.74 -14.28 -8.53
CA LEU A 461 14.87 -15.20 -8.65
C LEU A 461 15.57 -15.42 -7.29
N SER A 462 15.82 -14.32 -6.56
CA SER A 462 16.43 -14.34 -5.23
C SER A 462 15.52 -14.83 -4.10
N ALA A 463 14.20 -14.88 -4.33
CA ALA A 463 13.23 -15.30 -3.32
C ALA A 463 13.06 -16.82 -3.25
N THR A 464 13.61 -17.57 -4.22
CA THR A 464 13.49 -19.03 -4.27
C THR A 464 14.21 -19.68 -3.09
N PRO A 465 13.51 -20.39 -2.18
CA PRO A 465 14.17 -21.10 -1.10
C PRO A 465 14.96 -22.29 -1.66
N SER A 466 16.19 -22.46 -1.17
CA SER A 466 17.08 -23.59 -1.44
C SER A 466 16.64 -24.85 -0.71
#